data_AF-A0A0Q8L2I1-F1
#
_entry.id   AF-A0A0Q8L2I1-F1
#
_cell.length_a   1.000
_cell.length_b   1.000
_cell.length_c   1.000
_cell.angle_alpha   90.00
_cell.angle_beta   90.00
_cell.angle_gamma   90.00
#
_symmetry.space_group_name_H-M   'P 1'
#
loop_
_entity.id
_entity.type
_entity.pdbx_description
1 polymer ?
#
loop_
_entity_poly.entity_id
_entity_poly.type
_entity_poly.pdbx_seq_one_letter_code
_entity_poly.pdbx_strand_id
1 'polypeptide(L)'
;MSRLKAEPAAAVRSMAELMAIAFAMETESAEKYAELAKRMRDNGQARVAEVFERLVREETGHIENVVRWSRKSDGNDPDLRQLRWTPKDVFDDEDAAVVSPELVDAYHLFAMAVRNEERAFAFWSYVAANATSMEVRSASEEMASEELEHARVLRIERRRAFSSRRDAEATFVTSGDLANMEEQIAIRLNAFAAFRGKHDKAVLSCLATEAEDLAKQLTGSPLGSSNSISNQSPESLDALCELLAESYLNAGESLPFQADRDRAQILAATAIKRLATLRYLEERPLESPHD
;
A
#
# COMPACT_ATOMS: atom_id res chain seq x y z
N MET A 1 -11.10 6.69 7.12
CA MET A 1 -11.26 7.52 5.91
C MET A 1 -11.41 6.56 4.74
N SER A 2 -12.23 6.89 3.75
CA SER A 2 -12.64 5.95 2.71
C SER A 2 -11.45 5.51 1.86
N ARG A 3 -11.12 4.21 1.88
CA ARG A 3 -10.14 3.61 0.95
C ARG A 3 -10.66 3.54 -0.48
N LEU A 4 -11.95 3.81 -0.68
CA LEU A 4 -12.55 3.90 -2.02
C LEU A 4 -12.21 5.27 -2.61
N LYS A 5 -11.52 5.28 -3.75
CA LYS A 5 -11.28 6.49 -4.54
C LYS A 5 -12.59 7.10 -5.07
N ALA A 6 -13.59 6.26 -5.31
CA ALA A 6 -14.96 6.65 -5.58
C ALA A 6 -15.91 5.65 -4.93
N GLU A 7 -16.97 6.12 -4.28
CA GLU A 7 -18.05 5.23 -3.85
C GLU A 7 -18.74 4.63 -5.08
N PRO A 8 -19.15 3.35 -5.03
CA PRO A 8 -20.02 2.76 -6.03
C PRO A 8 -21.19 3.66 -6.40
N ALA A 9 -21.34 3.97 -7.69
CA ALA A 9 -22.36 4.91 -8.18
C ALA A 9 -23.81 4.45 -7.90
N ALA A 10 -23.99 3.15 -7.62
CA ALA A 10 -25.24 2.58 -7.13
C ALA A 10 -24.99 1.29 -6.34
N ALA A 11 -25.86 0.99 -5.37
CA ALA A 11 -25.85 -0.30 -4.69
C ALA A 11 -26.10 -1.46 -5.66
N VAL A 12 -25.42 -2.59 -5.43
CA VAL A 12 -25.59 -3.84 -6.18
C VAL A 12 -26.94 -4.46 -5.83
N ARG A 13 -27.76 -4.75 -6.84
CA ARG A 13 -29.19 -5.11 -6.66
C ARG A 13 -29.49 -6.58 -6.86
N SER A 14 -28.60 -7.33 -7.50
CA SER A 14 -28.82 -8.75 -7.81
C SER A 14 -27.53 -9.55 -7.77
N MET A 15 -27.68 -10.87 -7.67
CA MET A 15 -26.54 -11.79 -7.79
C MET A 15 -25.91 -11.71 -9.18
N ALA A 16 -26.72 -11.58 -10.23
CA ALA A 16 -26.24 -11.46 -11.61
C ALA A 16 -25.33 -10.23 -11.80
N GLU A 17 -25.71 -9.09 -11.20
CA GLU A 17 -24.89 -7.88 -11.20
C GLU A 17 -23.61 -8.08 -10.38
N LEU A 18 -23.69 -8.74 -9.21
CA LEU A 18 -22.52 -9.06 -8.40
C LEU A 18 -21.53 -9.95 -9.16
N MET A 19 -22.00 -10.99 -9.84
CA MET A 19 -21.18 -11.89 -10.64
C MET A 19 -20.51 -11.17 -11.80
N ALA A 20 -21.20 -10.24 -12.46
CA ALA A 20 -20.60 -9.43 -13.52
C ALA A 20 -19.51 -8.48 -12.98
N ILE A 21 -19.71 -7.90 -11.79
CA ILE A 21 -18.72 -7.05 -11.11
C ILE A 21 -17.50 -7.88 -10.74
N ALA A 22 -17.70 -9.02 -10.07
CA ALA A 22 -16.63 -9.92 -9.67
C ALA A 22 -15.83 -10.37 -10.90
N PHE A 23 -16.51 -10.86 -11.94
CA PHE A 23 -15.84 -11.26 -13.17
C PHE A 23 -14.98 -10.16 -13.78
N ALA A 24 -15.46 -8.91 -13.79
CA ALA A 24 -14.68 -7.78 -14.30
C ALA A 24 -13.44 -7.50 -13.43
N MET A 25 -13.61 -7.44 -12.11
CA MET A 25 -12.53 -7.16 -11.16
C MET A 25 -11.47 -8.26 -11.16
N GLU A 26 -11.87 -9.53 -11.06
CA GLU A 26 -10.94 -10.67 -11.07
C GLU A 26 -10.15 -10.75 -12.38
N THR A 27 -10.80 -10.45 -13.51
CA THR A 27 -10.13 -10.42 -14.82
C THR A 27 -9.08 -9.30 -14.87
N GLU A 28 -9.42 -8.11 -14.40
CA GLU A 28 -8.49 -6.98 -14.30
C GLU A 28 -7.30 -7.32 -13.38
N SER A 29 -7.55 -7.89 -12.20
CA SER A 29 -6.51 -8.36 -11.27
C SER A 29 -5.55 -9.35 -11.94
N ALA A 30 -6.11 -10.38 -12.59
CA ALA A 30 -5.32 -11.42 -13.25
C ALA A 30 -4.44 -10.87 -14.37
N GLU A 31 -4.98 -9.96 -15.20
CA GLU A 31 -4.24 -9.31 -16.28
C GLU A 31 -3.09 -8.45 -15.71
N LYS A 32 -3.37 -7.60 -14.72
CA LYS A 32 -2.37 -6.73 -14.09
C LYS A 32 -1.26 -7.50 -13.40
N TYR A 33 -1.61 -8.54 -12.63
CA TYR A 33 -0.61 -9.39 -12.00
C TYR A 33 0.20 -10.20 -13.01
N ALA A 34 -0.39 -10.61 -14.14
CA ALA A 34 0.35 -11.27 -15.21
C ALA A 34 1.36 -10.31 -15.88
N GLU A 35 0.98 -9.06 -16.12
CA GLU A 35 1.88 -8.02 -16.63
C GLU A 35 3.06 -7.77 -15.67
N LEU A 36 2.78 -7.63 -14.37
CA LEU A 36 3.81 -7.46 -13.34
C LEU A 36 4.71 -8.70 -13.24
N ALA A 37 4.16 -9.91 -13.20
CA ALA A 37 4.91 -11.16 -13.18
C ALA A 37 5.88 -11.25 -14.36
N LYS A 38 5.38 -10.98 -15.57
CA LYS A 38 6.20 -10.98 -16.79
C LYS A 38 7.31 -9.93 -16.71
N ARG A 39 6.98 -8.70 -16.31
CA ARG A 39 7.95 -7.62 -16.14
C ARG A 39 9.05 -8.01 -15.14
N MET A 40 8.72 -8.65 -14.03
CA MET A 40 9.69 -9.09 -13.02
C MET A 40 10.58 -10.23 -13.51
N ARG A 41 10.03 -11.18 -14.27
CA ARG A 41 10.82 -12.23 -14.97
C ARG A 41 11.84 -11.61 -15.91
N ASP A 42 11.39 -10.68 -16.76
CA ASP A 42 12.22 -10.05 -17.79
C ASP A 42 13.38 -9.24 -17.18
N ASN A 43 13.21 -8.72 -15.96
CA ASN A 43 14.23 -7.98 -15.20
C ASN A 43 15.06 -8.85 -14.22
N GLY A 44 14.95 -10.18 -14.28
CA GLY A 44 15.72 -11.10 -13.44
C GLY A 44 15.26 -11.18 -11.97
N GLN A 45 14.12 -10.59 -11.62
CA GLN A 45 13.53 -10.62 -10.29
C GLN A 45 12.62 -11.86 -10.11
N ALA A 46 13.19 -13.06 -10.30
CA ALA A 46 12.44 -14.32 -10.35
C ALA A 46 11.54 -14.56 -9.12
N ARG A 47 12.05 -14.25 -7.92
CA ARG A 47 11.29 -14.42 -6.67
C ARG A 47 10.08 -13.49 -6.58
N VAL A 48 10.18 -12.26 -7.09
CA VAL A 48 9.06 -11.32 -7.11
C VAL A 48 8.02 -11.77 -8.14
N ALA A 49 8.49 -12.24 -9.30
CA ALA A 49 7.61 -12.79 -10.32
C ALA A 49 6.80 -13.99 -9.81
N GLU A 50 7.42 -14.92 -9.07
CA GLU A 50 6.73 -16.09 -8.52
C GLU A 50 5.56 -15.73 -7.59
N VAL A 51 5.66 -14.62 -6.85
CA VAL A 51 4.58 -14.10 -6.00
C VAL A 51 3.41 -13.63 -6.86
N PHE A 52 3.66 -12.83 -7.90
CA PHE A 52 2.62 -12.37 -8.81
C PHE A 52 2.03 -13.52 -9.65
N GLU A 53 2.84 -14.49 -10.10
CA GLU A 53 2.35 -15.70 -10.79
C GLU A 53 1.44 -16.54 -9.88
N ARG A 54 1.65 -16.51 -8.57
CA ARG A 54 0.75 -17.14 -7.61
C ARG A 54 -0.59 -16.41 -7.55
N LEU A 55 -0.59 -15.09 -7.42
CA LEU A 55 -1.82 -14.29 -7.42
C LEU A 55 -2.62 -14.51 -8.72
N VAL A 56 -1.97 -14.50 -9.89
CA VAL A 56 -2.63 -14.81 -11.18
C VAL A 56 -3.38 -16.15 -11.14
N ARG A 57 -2.81 -17.19 -10.52
CA ARG A 57 -3.49 -18.49 -10.39
C ARG A 57 -4.67 -18.43 -9.44
N GLU A 58 -4.58 -17.66 -8.36
CA GLU A 58 -5.66 -17.43 -7.40
C GLU A 58 -6.82 -16.70 -8.12
N GLU A 59 -6.54 -15.57 -8.79
CA GLU A 59 -7.57 -14.82 -9.53
C GLU A 59 -8.20 -15.63 -10.68
N THR A 60 -7.40 -16.41 -11.41
CA THR A 60 -7.94 -17.30 -12.45
C THR A 60 -8.91 -18.33 -11.85
N GLY A 61 -8.61 -18.84 -10.65
CA GLY A 61 -9.52 -19.70 -9.90
C GLY A 61 -10.81 -18.99 -9.48
N HIS A 62 -10.72 -17.72 -9.07
CA HIS A 62 -11.89 -16.90 -8.76
C HIS A 62 -12.77 -16.68 -10.00
N ILE A 63 -12.19 -16.34 -11.15
CA ILE A 63 -12.90 -16.22 -12.44
C ILE A 63 -13.67 -17.51 -12.75
N GLU A 64 -13.02 -18.68 -12.64
CA GLU A 64 -13.67 -19.97 -12.88
C GLU A 64 -14.85 -20.23 -11.92
N ASN A 65 -14.69 -19.85 -10.64
CA ASN A 65 -15.75 -19.99 -9.63
C ASN A 65 -16.93 -19.05 -9.91
N VAL A 66 -16.66 -17.79 -10.26
CA VAL A 66 -17.69 -16.80 -10.64
C VAL A 66 -18.48 -17.28 -11.87
N VAL A 67 -17.79 -17.79 -12.90
CA VAL A 67 -18.45 -18.36 -14.09
C VAL A 67 -19.31 -19.57 -13.72
N ARG A 68 -18.79 -20.48 -12.89
CA ARG A 68 -19.54 -21.66 -12.43
C ARG A 68 -20.80 -21.26 -11.65
N TRP A 69 -20.69 -20.26 -10.79
CA TRP A 69 -21.81 -19.81 -9.98
C TRP A 69 -22.86 -19.07 -10.82
N SER A 70 -22.44 -18.17 -11.71
CA SER A 70 -23.34 -17.48 -12.63
C SER A 70 -24.16 -18.47 -13.49
N ARG A 71 -23.51 -19.51 -14.03
CA ARG A 71 -24.19 -20.59 -14.77
C ARG A 71 -25.19 -21.36 -13.91
N LYS A 72 -24.88 -21.59 -12.64
CA LYS A 72 -25.75 -22.30 -11.71
C LYS A 72 -26.99 -21.49 -11.35
N SER A 73 -26.85 -20.17 -11.20
CA SER A 73 -27.93 -19.28 -10.80
C SER A 73 -28.86 -18.91 -11.98
N ASP A 74 -28.28 -18.47 -13.10
CA ASP A 74 -29.05 -17.88 -14.21
C ASP A 74 -28.85 -18.60 -15.56
N GLY A 75 -28.10 -19.71 -15.58
CA GLY A 75 -27.88 -20.52 -16.79
C GLY A 75 -26.92 -19.92 -17.81
N ASN A 76 -26.34 -18.75 -17.54
CA ASN A 76 -25.48 -17.99 -18.45
C ASN A 76 -24.13 -17.67 -17.80
N ASP A 77 -23.16 -17.29 -18.62
CA ASP A 77 -21.91 -16.71 -18.13
C ASP A 77 -22.15 -15.29 -17.58
N PRO A 78 -21.26 -14.77 -16.73
CA PRO A 78 -21.33 -13.39 -16.27
C PRO A 78 -21.39 -12.43 -17.47
N ASP A 79 -22.46 -11.64 -17.56
CA ASP A 79 -22.67 -10.70 -18.65
C ASP A 79 -22.29 -9.28 -18.21
N LEU A 80 -21.16 -8.80 -18.71
CA LEU A 80 -20.65 -7.44 -18.45
C LEU A 80 -21.65 -6.34 -18.89
N ARG A 81 -22.61 -6.63 -19.78
CA ARG A 81 -23.67 -5.67 -20.14
C ARG A 81 -24.65 -5.40 -19.01
N GLN A 82 -24.65 -6.22 -17.96
CA GLN A 82 -25.45 -5.99 -16.76
C GLN A 82 -24.84 -4.94 -15.83
N LEU A 83 -23.58 -4.54 -16.06
CA LEU A 83 -22.91 -3.51 -15.27
C LEU A 83 -23.54 -2.15 -15.55
N ARG A 84 -24.18 -1.58 -14.53
CA ARG A 84 -24.70 -0.20 -14.56
C ARG A 84 -23.60 0.83 -14.36
N TRP A 85 -22.49 0.40 -13.79
CA TRP A 85 -21.26 1.13 -13.57
C TRP A 85 -20.14 0.10 -13.42
N THR A 86 -18.94 0.45 -13.84
CA THR A 86 -17.73 -0.35 -13.61
C THR A 86 -17.05 0.20 -12.36
N PRO A 87 -16.56 -0.64 -11.44
CA PRO A 87 -15.59 -0.20 -10.44
C PRO A 87 -14.43 0.47 -11.20
N LYS A 88 -14.22 1.76 -10.95
CA LYS A 88 -13.07 2.49 -11.50
C LYS A 88 -12.03 2.62 -10.40
N ASP A 89 -10.76 2.56 -10.80
CA ASP A 89 -9.62 2.84 -9.93
C ASP A 89 -9.47 1.89 -8.72
N VAL A 90 -10.00 0.65 -8.81
CA VAL A 90 -9.68 -0.40 -7.84
C VAL A 90 -8.21 -0.78 -7.99
N PHE A 91 -7.82 -1.10 -9.22
CA PHE A 91 -6.42 -1.16 -9.63
C PHE A 91 -5.96 0.22 -10.07
N ASP A 92 -4.97 0.75 -9.37
CA ASP A 92 -4.20 1.91 -9.79
C ASP A 92 -2.76 1.48 -9.98
N ASP A 93 -2.24 1.70 -11.18
CA ASP A 93 -0.85 1.41 -11.50
C ASP A 93 0.10 2.48 -10.94
N GLU A 94 -0.41 3.56 -10.31
CA GLU A 94 0.35 4.61 -9.62
C GLU A 94 1.56 5.11 -10.44
N ASP A 95 1.36 5.28 -11.75
CA ASP A 95 2.39 5.63 -12.73
C ASP A 95 3.60 4.68 -12.80
N ALA A 96 3.54 3.48 -12.22
CA ALA A 96 4.58 2.46 -12.31
C ALA A 96 4.87 2.02 -13.76
N ALA A 97 3.91 2.21 -14.67
CA ALA A 97 4.10 2.03 -16.12
C ALA A 97 4.99 3.12 -16.76
N VAL A 98 5.08 4.30 -16.16
CA VAL A 98 5.88 5.45 -16.63
C VAL A 98 7.29 5.43 -16.05
N VAL A 99 7.48 4.81 -14.88
CA VAL A 99 8.78 4.67 -14.23
C VAL A 99 9.58 3.51 -14.83
N SER A 100 10.86 3.74 -15.18
CA SER A 100 11.74 2.73 -15.78
C SER A 100 11.83 1.47 -14.90
N PRO A 101 11.89 0.26 -15.49
CA PRO A 101 11.98 -1.00 -14.74
C PRO A 101 13.19 -1.09 -13.79
N GLU A 102 14.30 -0.40 -14.09
CA GLU A 102 15.46 -0.36 -13.18
C GLU A 102 15.23 0.51 -11.94
N LEU A 103 14.19 1.37 -11.94
CA LEU A 103 13.90 2.34 -10.90
C LEU A 103 12.79 1.88 -9.93
N VAL A 104 11.99 0.87 -10.31
CA VAL A 104 10.93 0.33 -9.43
C VAL A 104 11.46 -0.84 -8.62
N ASP A 105 11.74 -0.60 -7.34
CA ASP A 105 12.15 -1.64 -6.39
C ASP A 105 10.98 -2.60 -6.07
N ALA A 106 11.30 -3.86 -5.79
CA ALA A 106 10.36 -4.90 -5.39
C ALA A 106 9.48 -4.45 -4.20
N TYR A 107 10.05 -3.66 -3.29
CA TYR A 107 9.32 -3.04 -2.20
C TYR A 107 8.16 -2.16 -2.69
N HIS A 108 8.41 -1.27 -3.66
CA HIS A 108 7.41 -0.35 -4.19
C HIS A 108 6.30 -1.11 -4.94
N LEU A 109 6.66 -2.15 -5.70
CA LEU A 109 5.69 -3.01 -6.37
C LEU A 109 4.76 -3.71 -5.40
N PHE A 110 5.30 -4.30 -4.32
CA PHE A 110 4.46 -4.92 -3.30
C PHE A 110 3.65 -3.88 -2.52
N ALA A 111 4.16 -2.67 -2.29
CA ALA A 111 3.39 -1.60 -1.65
C ALA A 111 2.19 -1.16 -2.51
N MET A 112 2.39 -0.99 -3.81
CA MET A 112 1.32 -0.70 -4.78
C MET A 112 0.28 -1.83 -4.81
N ALA A 113 0.72 -3.08 -4.93
CA ALA A 113 -0.18 -4.23 -4.91
C ALA A 113 -1.00 -4.32 -3.61
N VAL A 114 -0.38 -4.09 -2.44
CA VAL A 114 -1.13 -4.02 -1.16
C VAL A 114 -2.21 -2.95 -1.20
N ARG A 115 -1.95 -1.79 -1.79
CA ARG A 115 -2.96 -0.73 -1.92
C ARG A 115 -4.12 -1.17 -2.82
N ASN A 116 -3.85 -1.83 -3.94
CA ASN A 116 -4.88 -2.37 -4.82
C ASN A 116 -5.79 -3.38 -4.08
N GLU A 117 -5.20 -4.33 -3.35
CA GLU A 117 -5.98 -5.27 -2.53
C GLU A 117 -6.78 -4.59 -1.42
N GLU A 118 -6.22 -3.56 -0.77
CA GLU A 118 -6.94 -2.80 0.25
C GLU A 118 -8.14 -2.04 -0.32
N ARG A 119 -8.06 -1.59 -1.59
CA ARG A 119 -9.18 -0.95 -2.29
C ARG A 119 -10.24 -1.98 -2.69
N ALA A 120 -9.83 -3.15 -3.18
CA ALA A 120 -10.74 -4.26 -3.48
C ALA A 120 -11.48 -4.74 -2.21
N PHE A 121 -10.77 -4.91 -1.09
CA PHE A 121 -11.39 -5.21 0.21
C PHE A 121 -12.43 -4.16 0.62
N ALA A 122 -12.08 -2.87 0.52
CA ALA A 122 -12.98 -1.78 0.88
C ALA A 122 -14.22 -1.75 -0.02
N PHE A 123 -14.04 -2.07 -1.31
CA PHE A 123 -15.11 -2.19 -2.28
C PHE A 123 -16.09 -3.30 -1.88
N TRP A 124 -15.60 -4.53 -1.68
CA TRP A 124 -16.45 -5.66 -1.32
C TRP A 124 -17.14 -5.46 0.04
N SER A 125 -16.44 -4.86 1.00
CA SER A 125 -17.01 -4.48 2.30
C SER A 125 -18.16 -3.47 2.15
N TYR A 126 -18.03 -2.50 1.25
CA TYR A 126 -19.10 -1.54 0.94
C TYR A 126 -20.30 -2.24 0.31
N VAL A 127 -20.08 -3.13 -0.66
CA VAL A 127 -21.16 -3.88 -1.31
C VAL A 127 -21.89 -4.74 -0.29
N ALA A 128 -21.17 -5.46 0.57
CA ALA A 128 -21.74 -6.27 1.65
C ALA A 128 -22.60 -5.43 2.61
N ALA A 129 -22.10 -4.26 3.02
CA ALA A 129 -22.79 -3.37 3.96
C ALA A 129 -24.10 -2.79 3.38
N ASN A 130 -24.18 -2.62 2.05
CA ASN A 130 -25.33 -2.05 1.36
C ASN A 130 -26.21 -3.11 0.65
N ALA A 131 -25.90 -4.39 0.82
CA ALA A 131 -26.64 -5.48 0.19
C ALA A 131 -28.05 -5.61 0.77
N THR A 132 -29.05 -5.72 -0.11
CA THR A 132 -30.46 -5.90 0.26
C THR A 132 -30.84 -7.38 0.44
N SER A 133 -30.04 -8.31 -0.09
CA SER A 133 -30.25 -9.75 0.06
C SER A 133 -29.10 -10.38 0.84
N MET A 134 -29.42 -11.42 1.64
CA MET A 134 -28.41 -12.17 2.40
C MET A 134 -27.41 -12.85 1.46
N GLU A 135 -27.84 -13.29 0.28
CA GLU A 135 -26.99 -13.97 -0.69
C GLU A 135 -25.89 -13.04 -1.24
N VAL A 136 -26.27 -11.84 -1.69
CA VAL A 136 -25.30 -10.82 -2.16
C VAL A 136 -24.38 -10.38 -1.02
N ARG A 137 -24.92 -10.25 0.19
CA ARG A 137 -24.13 -9.90 1.36
C ARG A 137 -23.05 -10.95 1.65
N SER A 138 -23.43 -12.22 1.79
CA SER A 138 -22.49 -13.30 2.09
C SER A 138 -21.45 -13.49 1.00
N ALA A 139 -21.85 -13.40 -0.27
CA ALA A 139 -20.94 -13.44 -1.40
C ALA A 139 -19.89 -12.31 -1.34
N SER A 140 -20.34 -11.08 -1.06
CA SER A 140 -19.44 -9.93 -0.97
C SER A 140 -18.53 -10.00 0.26
N GLU A 141 -19.00 -10.57 1.37
CA GLU A 141 -18.17 -10.82 2.57
C GLU A 141 -17.09 -11.88 2.28
N GLU A 142 -17.38 -12.89 1.47
CA GLU A 142 -16.41 -13.90 1.01
C GLU A 142 -15.32 -13.26 0.15
N MET A 143 -15.70 -12.50 -0.89
CA MET A 143 -14.75 -11.75 -1.72
C MET A 143 -13.86 -10.83 -0.85
N ALA A 144 -14.46 -10.06 0.07
CA ALA A 144 -13.70 -9.19 0.97
C ALA A 144 -12.68 -9.97 1.82
N SER A 145 -13.02 -11.18 2.25
CA SER A 145 -12.08 -12.02 3.01
C SER A 145 -10.90 -12.51 2.16
N GLU A 146 -11.12 -12.79 0.88
CA GLU A 146 -10.06 -13.21 -0.06
C GLU A 146 -9.05 -12.08 -0.28
N GLU A 147 -9.52 -10.85 -0.53
CA GLU A 147 -8.62 -9.68 -0.71
C GLU A 147 -7.78 -9.38 0.54
N LEU A 148 -8.31 -9.65 1.73
CA LEU A 148 -7.52 -9.52 2.97
C LEU A 148 -6.37 -10.53 3.03
N GLU A 149 -6.57 -11.74 2.52
CA GLU A 149 -5.54 -12.77 2.46
C GLU A 149 -4.48 -12.41 1.41
N HIS A 150 -4.87 -11.92 0.23
CA HIS A 150 -3.94 -11.37 -0.75
C HIS A 150 -3.11 -10.22 -0.16
N ALA A 151 -3.76 -9.24 0.47
CA ALA A 151 -3.08 -8.12 1.14
C ALA A 151 -2.13 -8.61 2.24
N ARG A 152 -2.47 -9.70 2.96
CA ARG A 152 -1.59 -10.30 3.97
C ARG A 152 -0.32 -10.86 3.34
N VAL A 153 -0.46 -11.67 2.29
CA VAL A 153 0.67 -12.26 1.54
C VAL A 153 1.57 -11.16 1.00
N LEU A 154 1.01 -10.15 0.33
CA LEU A 154 1.76 -9.05 -0.23
C LEU A 154 2.47 -8.21 0.83
N ARG A 155 1.86 -7.95 2.00
CA ARG A 155 2.55 -7.27 3.12
C ARG A 155 3.73 -8.08 3.66
N ILE A 156 3.65 -9.40 3.68
CA ILE A 156 4.77 -10.27 4.08
C ILE A 156 5.90 -10.16 3.06
N GLU A 157 5.60 -10.26 1.77
CA GLU A 157 6.61 -10.16 0.71
C GLU A 157 7.21 -8.75 0.61
N ARG A 158 6.43 -7.71 0.84
CA ARG A 158 6.92 -6.33 0.98
C ARG A 158 7.96 -6.19 2.08
N ARG A 159 7.67 -6.73 3.28
CA ARG A 159 8.63 -6.74 4.41
C ARG A 159 9.87 -7.56 4.09
N ARG A 160 9.72 -8.69 3.38
CA ARG A 160 10.85 -9.51 2.93
C ARG A 160 11.71 -8.78 1.90
N ALA A 161 11.10 -8.08 0.95
CA ALA A 161 11.80 -7.27 -0.04
C ALA A 161 12.58 -6.14 0.66
N PHE A 162 11.96 -5.45 1.60
CA PHE A 162 12.60 -4.46 2.44
C PHE A 162 13.77 -5.04 3.25
N SER A 163 13.56 -6.18 3.92
CA SER A 163 14.60 -6.83 4.72
C SER A 163 15.74 -7.36 3.87
N SER A 164 15.45 -7.91 2.69
CA SER A 164 16.48 -8.42 1.77
C SER A 164 17.29 -7.27 1.15
N ARG A 165 16.63 -6.16 0.83
CA ARG A 165 17.29 -4.91 0.47
C ARG A 165 18.18 -4.45 1.62
N ARG A 166 17.66 -4.47 2.85
CA ARG A 166 18.44 -4.14 4.04
C ARG A 166 19.58 -5.11 4.25
N ASP A 167 19.46 -6.42 4.03
CA ASP A 167 20.57 -7.37 4.22
C ASP A 167 21.64 -7.25 3.13
N ALA A 168 21.23 -6.88 1.90
CA ALA A 168 22.14 -6.52 0.81
C ALA A 168 22.80 -5.14 1.04
N GLU A 169 22.08 -4.21 1.67
CA GLU A 169 22.55 -2.88 2.08
C GLU A 169 23.15 -2.87 3.50
N ALA A 170 23.08 -3.98 4.25
CA ALA A 170 23.49 -4.09 5.65
C ALA A 170 24.99 -4.30 5.70
N THR A 171 25.65 -3.22 5.35
CA THR A 171 26.41 -2.52 6.37
C THR A 171 25.39 -1.68 7.16
N PHE A 172 24.94 -2.18 8.31
CA PHE A 172 24.00 -1.61 9.29
C PHE A 172 23.44 -0.17 9.06
N VAL A 173 22.10 0.00 9.10
CA VAL A 173 21.48 1.31 9.37
C VAL A 173 21.85 1.72 10.79
N THR A 174 22.54 2.85 10.92
CA THR A 174 23.12 3.33 12.16
C THR A 174 22.28 4.43 12.80
N SER A 175 22.59 4.76 14.05
CA SER A 175 21.92 5.90 14.69
C SER A 175 22.16 7.24 13.97
N GLY A 176 23.27 7.40 13.24
CA GLY A 176 23.50 8.59 12.41
C GLY A 176 22.53 8.65 11.23
N ASP A 177 22.12 7.49 10.72
CA ASP A 177 21.20 7.39 9.59
C ASP A 177 19.77 7.71 10.01
N LEU A 178 19.35 7.39 11.23
CA LEU A 178 18.02 7.75 11.76
C LEU A 178 17.84 9.26 11.89
N ALA A 179 18.84 9.95 12.44
CA ALA A 179 18.82 11.41 12.53
C ALA A 179 18.78 12.07 11.14
N ASN A 180 19.59 11.57 10.20
CA ASN A 180 19.60 12.05 8.81
C ASN A 180 18.28 11.76 8.08
N MET A 181 17.65 10.61 8.34
CA MET A 181 16.34 10.28 7.77
C MET A 181 15.25 11.21 8.30
N GLU A 182 15.22 11.49 9.61
CA GLU A 182 14.29 12.47 10.19
C GLU A 182 14.50 13.87 9.59
N GLU A 183 15.75 14.29 9.42
CA GLU A 183 16.08 15.58 8.78
C GLU A 183 15.61 15.63 7.32
N GLN A 184 15.83 14.57 6.54
CA GLN A 184 15.36 14.50 5.16
C GLN A 184 13.83 14.47 5.07
N ILE A 185 13.15 13.81 6.01
CA ILE A 185 11.68 13.85 6.10
C ILE A 185 11.20 15.27 6.36
N ALA A 186 11.82 16.00 7.31
CA ALA A 186 11.47 17.38 7.58
C ALA A 186 11.61 18.28 6.34
N ILE A 187 12.73 18.17 5.62
CA ILE A 187 12.98 18.95 4.39
C ILE A 187 11.91 18.66 3.34
N ARG A 188 11.59 17.38 3.10
CA ARG A 188 10.61 16.96 2.09
C ARG A 188 9.18 17.31 2.49
N LEU A 189 8.84 17.24 3.78
CA LEU A 189 7.54 17.70 4.30
C LEU A 189 7.36 19.20 4.11
N ASN A 190 8.39 20.00 4.36
CA ASN A 190 8.36 21.44 4.11
C ASN A 190 8.19 21.75 2.61
N ALA A 191 8.88 21.00 1.73
CA ALA A 191 8.71 21.12 0.28
C ALA A 191 7.27 20.73 -0.15
N PHE A 192 6.72 19.66 0.41
CA PHE A 192 5.37 19.21 0.13
C PHE A 192 4.30 20.20 0.63
N ALA A 193 4.52 20.80 1.80
CA ALA A 193 3.68 21.86 2.35
C ALA A 193 3.64 23.11 1.46
N ALA A 194 4.76 23.44 0.80
CA ALA A 194 4.82 24.54 -0.15
C ALA A 194 4.02 24.25 -1.43
N PHE A 195 3.95 22.98 -1.85
CA PHE A 195 3.23 22.55 -3.06
C PHE A 195 1.70 22.45 -2.86
N ARG A 196 1.24 22.00 -1.68
CA ARG A 196 -0.17 21.61 -1.41
C ARG A 196 -1.15 22.72 -1.04
N GLY A 197 -0.72 23.99 -1.06
CA GLY A 197 -1.59 25.14 -0.75
C GLY A 197 -1.87 25.35 0.75
N LYS A 198 -2.70 26.34 1.10
CA LYS A 198 -2.84 26.85 2.49
C LYS A 198 -3.48 25.85 3.48
N HIS A 199 -4.33 24.93 3.02
CA HIS A 199 -5.14 24.09 3.90
C HIS A 199 -4.35 22.97 4.59
N ASP A 200 -3.47 22.28 3.85
CA ASP A 200 -2.65 21.19 4.42
C ASP A 200 -1.32 21.69 4.98
N LYS A 201 -0.94 22.94 4.68
CA LYS A 201 0.32 23.55 5.11
C LYS A 201 0.53 23.49 6.62
N ALA A 202 -0.50 23.78 7.41
CA ALA A 202 -0.37 23.77 8.87
C ALA A 202 -0.05 22.37 9.42
N VAL A 203 -0.71 21.34 8.89
CA VAL A 203 -0.47 19.94 9.30
C VAL A 203 0.91 19.48 8.85
N LEU A 204 1.25 19.71 7.57
CA LEU A 204 2.55 19.29 7.02
C LEU A 204 3.73 20.02 7.68
N SER A 205 3.60 21.32 7.97
CA SER A 205 4.62 22.06 8.73
C SER A 205 4.74 21.58 10.17
N CYS A 206 3.64 21.21 10.83
CA CYS A 206 3.68 20.61 12.16
C CYS A 206 4.46 19.28 12.16
N LEU A 207 4.17 18.40 11.18
CA LEU A 207 4.91 17.14 10.99
C LEU A 207 6.40 17.40 10.68
N ALA A 208 6.71 18.45 9.91
CA ALA A 208 8.09 18.83 9.62
C ALA A 208 8.84 19.26 10.88
N THR A 209 8.25 20.14 11.72
CA THR A 209 8.85 20.54 13.00
C THR A 209 9.05 19.36 13.95
N GLU A 210 8.09 18.42 14.02
CA GLU A 210 8.25 17.19 14.81
C GLU A 210 9.45 16.37 14.33
N ALA A 211 9.61 16.19 13.01
CA ALA A 211 10.75 15.49 12.44
C ALA A 211 12.09 16.20 12.70
N GLU A 212 12.13 17.54 12.61
CA GLU A 212 13.34 18.33 12.94
C GLU A 212 13.76 18.17 14.40
N ASP A 213 12.79 18.18 15.32
CA ASP A 213 13.07 18.04 16.74
C ASP A 213 13.52 16.62 17.09
N LEU A 214 12.95 15.60 16.44
CA LEU A 214 13.41 14.22 16.57
C LEU A 214 14.81 14.02 16.00
N ALA A 215 15.13 14.63 14.85
CA ALA A 215 16.48 14.61 14.28
C ALA A 215 17.52 15.17 15.27
N LYS A 216 17.22 16.31 15.91
CA LYS A 216 18.08 16.91 16.96
C LYS A 216 18.23 16.00 18.17
N GLN A 217 17.13 15.40 18.63
CA GLN A 217 17.15 14.46 19.76
C GLN A 217 18.00 13.21 19.47
N LEU A 218 17.92 12.67 18.26
CA LEU A 218 18.70 11.50 17.84
C LEU A 218 20.18 11.85 17.64
N THR A 219 20.47 13.07 17.18
CA THR A 219 21.85 13.57 17.10
C THR A 219 22.47 13.70 18.49
N GLY A 220 21.74 14.26 19.45
CA GLY A 220 22.22 14.46 20.83
C GLY A 220 22.22 13.18 21.69
N SER A 221 21.28 12.28 21.43
CA SER A 221 21.18 10.98 22.10
C SER A 221 20.86 9.90 21.06
N PRO A 222 21.90 9.31 20.45
CA PRO A 222 21.79 8.22 19.48
C PRO A 222 21.04 7.00 20.01
N LEU A 223 20.29 6.31 19.13
CA LEU A 223 19.75 4.97 19.38
C LEU A 223 20.81 3.92 19.03
N GLY A 224 21.47 3.35 20.03
CA GLY A 224 22.49 2.31 19.83
C GLY A 224 23.85 2.83 19.35
N SER A 225 24.75 1.90 18.99
CA SER A 225 26.16 2.18 18.67
C SER A 225 26.35 2.48 17.18
N SER A 226 27.17 3.50 16.89
CA SER A 226 27.42 4.01 15.53
C SER A 226 28.57 3.26 14.84
N ASN A 227 28.33 2.73 13.64
CA ASN A 227 29.35 2.42 12.64
C ASN A 227 28.77 2.60 11.24
N SER A 228 28.99 3.79 10.67
CA SER A 228 28.50 4.23 9.35
C SER A 228 28.71 3.21 8.24
N ILE A 229 27.73 3.09 7.32
CA ILE A 229 27.85 3.23 5.85
C ILE A 229 26.45 3.09 5.22
N SER A 230 25.99 4.13 4.52
CA SER A 230 25.39 4.10 3.17
C SER A 230 24.53 5.35 2.95
N ASN A 231 24.69 5.98 1.78
CA ASN A 231 24.19 7.32 1.46
C ASN A 231 22.97 7.31 0.52
N GLN A 232 22.25 6.19 0.44
CA GLN A 232 21.09 6.05 -0.44
C GLN A 232 19.80 6.13 0.37
N SER A 233 19.26 7.35 0.43
CA SER A 233 17.92 7.62 0.97
C SER A 233 16.87 7.31 -0.11
N PRO A 234 15.74 6.65 0.22
CA PRO A 234 14.63 6.48 -0.71
C PRO A 234 14.24 7.81 -1.38
N GLU A 235 13.87 7.79 -2.66
CA GLU A 235 13.52 9.02 -3.39
C GLU A 235 12.16 9.62 -2.97
N SER A 236 11.18 8.78 -2.63
CA SER A 236 9.85 9.24 -2.23
C SER A 236 9.74 9.53 -0.72
N LEU A 237 8.86 10.49 -0.35
CA LEU A 237 8.60 10.82 1.06
C LEU A 237 7.89 9.67 1.80
N ASP A 238 6.93 9.00 1.17
CA ASP A 238 6.21 7.87 1.77
C ASP A 238 7.17 6.71 2.09
N ALA A 239 8.04 6.33 1.14
CA ALA A 239 9.02 5.27 1.35
C ALA A 239 10.06 5.63 2.42
N LEU A 240 10.48 6.89 2.48
CA LEU A 240 11.40 7.35 3.54
C LEU A 240 10.75 7.30 4.92
N CYS A 241 9.48 7.73 5.05
CA CYS A 241 8.72 7.62 6.29
C CYS A 241 8.49 6.15 6.70
N GLU A 242 8.22 5.27 5.74
CA GLU A 242 8.00 3.84 6.00
C GLU A 242 9.31 3.12 6.40
N LEU A 243 10.43 3.42 5.73
CA LEU A 243 11.77 2.97 6.11
C LEU A 243 12.14 3.39 7.54
N LEU A 244 11.86 4.64 7.90
CA LEU A 244 12.13 5.14 9.23
C LEU A 244 11.29 4.44 10.30
N ALA A 245 9.99 4.26 10.05
CA ALA A 245 9.10 3.54 10.95
C ALA A 245 9.57 2.11 11.21
N GLU A 246 9.96 1.40 10.15
CA GLU A 246 10.49 0.03 10.26
C GLU A 246 11.85 -0.02 10.95
N SER A 247 12.71 0.97 10.73
CA SER A 247 13.99 1.08 11.42
C SER A 247 13.82 1.24 12.93
N TYR A 248 12.84 2.03 13.36
CA TYR A 248 12.49 2.15 14.78
C TYR A 248 11.86 0.88 15.36
N LEU A 249 10.98 0.19 14.61
CA LEU A 249 10.42 -1.08 15.06
C LEU A 249 11.51 -2.14 15.28
N ASN A 250 12.43 -2.27 14.31
CA ASN A 250 13.56 -3.18 14.41
C ASN A 250 14.45 -2.82 15.61
N ALA A 251 14.76 -1.54 15.82
CA ALA A 251 15.50 -1.08 16.98
C ALA A 251 14.78 -1.43 18.30
N GLY A 252 13.45 -1.32 18.33
CA GLY A 252 12.61 -1.72 19.46
C GLY A 252 12.69 -3.21 19.82
N GLU A 253 13.06 -4.06 18.88
CA GLU A 253 13.20 -5.50 19.09
C GLU A 253 14.66 -5.90 19.38
N SER A 254 15.63 -5.24 18.75
CA SER A 254 17.02 -5.70 18.72
C SER A 254 17.96 -4.97 19.67
N LEU A 255 17.61 -3.79 20.17
CA LEU A 255 18.51 -3.01 21.03
C LEU A 255 18.76 -3.71 22.37
N PRO A 256 19.98 -3.64 22.93
CA PRO A 256 20.36 -4.41 24.11
C PRO A 256 19.68 -3.92 25.39
N PHE A 257 19.47 -2.60 25.52
CA PHE A 257 18.92 -1.97 26.71
C PHE A 257 17.41 -1.75 26.58
N GLN A 258 16.65 -2.06 27.64
CA GLN A 258 15.20 -1.90 27.65
C GLN A 258 14.78 -0.45 27.42
N ALA A 259 15.48 0.52 28.03
CA ALA A 259 15.18 1.94 27.86
C ALA A 259 15.28 2.40 26.39
N ASP A 260 16.26 1.88 25.64
CA ASP A 260 16.41 2.22 24.22
C ASP A 260 15.36 1.51 23.36
N ARG A 261 14.95 0.28 23.73
CA ARG A 261 13.82 -0.41 23.09
C ARG A 261 12.51 0.34 23.28
N ASP A 262 12.21 0.77 24.50
CA ASP A 262 11.01 1.55 24.81
C ASP A 262 11.00 2.88 24.04
N ARG A 263 12.15 3.57 23.96
CA ARG A 263 12.30 4.79 23.18
C ARG A 263 12.11 4.54 21.69
N ALA A 264 12.68 3.46 21.14
CA ALA A 264 12.50 3.08 19.75
C ALA A 264 11.02 2.75 19.43
N GLN A 265 10.30 2.10 20.33
CA GLN A 265 8.86 1.84 20.17
C GLN A 265 8.02 3.12 20.15
N ILE A 266 8.36 4.11 20.98
CA ILE A 266 7.71 5.44 20.96
C ILE A 266 7.96 6.13 19.61
N LEU A 267 9.20 6.11 19.13
CA LEU A 267 9.58 6.70 17.85
C LEU A 267 8.90 5.99 16.67
N ALA A 268 8.79 4.66 16.72
CA ALA A 268 8.03 3.88 15.76
C ALA A 268 6.56 4.30 15.71
N ALA A 269 5.91 4.46 16.87
CA ALA A 269 4.52 4.91 16.94
C ALA A 269 4.34 6.30 16.31
N THR A 270 5.27 7.23 16.58
CA THR A 270 5.27 8.57 15.97
C THR A 270 5.44 8.49 14.45
N ALA A 271 6.42 7.73 13.95
CA ALA A 271 6.66 7.56 12.51
C ALA A 271 5.46 6.92 11.80
N ILE A 272 4.82 5.92 12.41
CA ILE A 272 3.59 5.29 11.88
C ILE A 272 2.44 6.30 11.81
N LYS A 273 2.25 7.11 12.85
CA LYS A 273 1.24 8.17 12.87
C LYS A 273 1.47 9.19 11.76
N ARG A 274 2.74 9.58 11.53
CA ARG A 274 3.13 10.49 10.45
C ARG A 274 2.82 9.90 9.08
N LEU A 275 3.21 8.65 8.83
CA LEU A 275 2.94 7.93 7.59
C LEU A 275 1.43 7.83 7.31
N ALA A 276 0.65 7.46 8.32
CA ALA A 276 -0.82 7.43 8.21
C ALA A 276 -1.41 8.81 7.88
N THR A 277 -0.87 9.88 8.47
CA THR A 277 -1.31 11.25 8.17
C THR A 277 -0.97 11.65 6.74
N LEU A 278 0.24 11.32 6.26
CA LEU A 278 0.67 11.60 4.89
C LEU A 278 -0.23 10.93 3.85
N ARG A 279 -0.46 9.63 4.00
CA ARG A 279 -1.35 8.86 3.12
C ARG A 279 -2.77 9.41 3.10
N TYR A 280 -3.28 9.77 4.28
CA TYR A 280 -4.59 10.40 4.38
C TYR A 280 -4.66 11.72 3.61
N LEU A 281 -3.62 12.54 3.68
CA LEU A 281 -3.60 13.78 2.92
C LEU A 281 -3.50 13.48 1.42
N GLU A 282 -2.65 12.54 0.98
CA GLU A 282 -2.44 12.21 -0.45
C GLU A 282 -3.71 11.72 -1.14
N GLU A 283 -4.57 11.01 -0.42
CA GLU A 283 -5.88 10.58 -0.90
C GLU A 283 -6.90 11.73 -1.08
N ARG A 284 -6.62 12.94 -0.56
CA ARG A 284 -7.51 14.10 -0.73
C ARG A 284 -7.20 14.83 -2.04
N PRO A 285 -8.21 15.07 -2.91
CA PRO A 285 -8.01 15.82 -4.14
C PRO A 285 -7.49 17.24 -3.85
N LEU A 286 -6.57 17.72 -4.70
CA LEU A 286 -6.15 19.12 -4.71
C LEU A 286 -7.36 19.97 -5.11
N GLU A 287 -7.97 20.68 -4.17
CA GLU A 287 -9.06 21.61 -4.51
C GLU A 287 -8.54 22.68 -5.48
N SER A 288 -9.30 22.91 -6.54
CA SER A 288 -8.96 23.90 -7.58
C SER A 288 -8.85 25.29 -6.97
N PRO A 289 -7.92 26.16 -7.43
CA PRO A 289 -7.79 27.51 -6.92
C PRO A 289 -8.90 28.39 -7.52
N HIS A 290 -10.11 28.28 -6.98
CA HIS A 290 -11.17 29.26 -7.19
C HIS A 290 -11.92 29.47 -5.88
N ASP A 291 -11.45 30.45 -5.12
CA ASP A 291 -12.27 31.56 -4.59
C ASP A 291 -11.35 32.73 -4.19
#